data_AF-A0ABD3ST14-F1
#
_entry.id   AF-A0ABD3ST14-F1
#
_cell.length_a   1.000
_cell.length_b   1.000
_cell.length_c   1.000
_cell.angle_alpha   90.00
_cell.angle_beta   90.00
_cell.angle_gamma   90.00
#
_symmetry.space_group_name_H-M   'P 1'
#
loop_
_entity.id
_entity.type
_entity.pdbx_description
1 polymer ?
#
loop_
_entity_poly.entity_id
_entity_poly.type
_entity_poly.pdbx_seq_one_letter_code
_entity_poly.pdbx_strand_id
1 'polypeptide(L)'
;MGTERKRKVSLFDVVDEKALAAKNARTNGAIGMGTSVEVASTINKWNFRPYSQRYFDILEKRKSLPVWHQKEEFLQALKANQTLILVGETGSGKTTQIPQFVLDAIELGTPDKRRKYMVACTQPRRVAAMSVSRRVAEEMDVTIGEEVGYSIRFEDCSSAKTVLKYLTDGMLLREAMTDPLLERYKVIILDEAHERTLATDVLFGLLKEVLRNRPDLKLVVMSATLEAEKFQGYFSGAPLMKVPGRLHPVEIFYTQEPERDYLEAAIKTVFQIHAYEGPGDILVFLTGEEEIEDACKKLAKEIANAGDQVGPAKIVPLYSTLPPAMQQKIFEPAPPPAVEGGPPGRKIVISTNIAETSLTIDGIVYVIDPGFAKQKVYNPRIRVESLLVSPISKASAHQRSGRAGRTQPGKCFRLYTEKSFNNDLVPQTYPEILRSNLANTVLTLKKLGIDDLVHFDFMDPPAPETLMRALEVLNYLGALDDDGNLTKLGEVMSELPLDPQMAKMLVVSPEFNCSNEILSISAMLSVSQYSLIKQMVSSRLYASADLSSVDLLCKTNFFSSTQLLCAA
;
A
#
# COMPACT_ATOMS: atom_id res chain seq x y z
N MET A 1 50.85 -25.71 -53.34
CA MET A 1 50.27 -26.63 -52.34
C MET A 1 50.03 -25.81 -51.09
N GLY A 2 48.88 -25.73 -50.43
CA GLY A 2 47.52 -26.21 -50.66
C GLY A 2 46.58 -25.30 -49.85
N THR A 3 45.30 -25.45 -50.13
CA THR A 3 44.11 -24.70 -49.69
C THR A 3 43.80 -24.72 -48.19
N GLU A 4 43.18 -23.65 -47.67
CA GLU A 4 41.93 -23.75 -46.88
C GLU A 4 41.17 -22.40 -46.77
N ARG A 5 39.84 -22.49 -46.84
CA ARG A 5 38.83 -21.40 -46.89
C ARG A 5 38.03 -21.36 -45.57
N LYS A 6 37.40 -20.19 -45.33
CA LYS A 6 36.20 -19.86 -44.49
C LYS A 6 36.56 -19.09 -43.20
N ARG A 7 35.84 -18.05 -42.76
CA ARG A 7 34.57 -17.40 -43.18
C ARG A 7 34.54 -15.98 -42.55
N LYS A 8 34.16 -14.96 -43.33
CA LYS A 8 33.62 -13.69 -42.82
C LYS A 8 32.09 -13.83 -42.76
N VAL A 9 31.48 -13.49 -41.63
CA VAL A 9 30.02 -13.40 -41.47
C VAL A 9 29.60 -11.98 -41.88
N SER A 10 28.71 -11.86 -42.85
CA SER A 10 28.11 -10.61 -43.31
C SER A 10 26.66 -10.52 -42.84
N LEU A 11 26.23 -9.28 -42.61
CA LEU A 11 24.84 -8.83 -42.54
C LEU A 11 23.98 -9.47 -43.64
N PHE A 12 22.68 -9.65 -43.32
CA PHE A 12 21.59 -10.24 -44.11
C PHE A 12 21.39 -11.75 -43.93
N ASP A 13 20.64 -12.12 -42.88
CA ASP A 13 19.72 -13.25 -42.93
C ASP A 13 18.35 -12.76 -42.45
N VAL A 14 17.52 -12.41 -43.43
CA VAL A 14 16.08 -12.12 -43.28
C VAL A 14 15.38 -13.47 -43.21
N VAL A 15 14.81 -13.82 -42.06
CA VAL A 15 13.93 -14.99 -41.94
C VAL A 15 12.54 -14.60 -42.45
N ASP A 16 12.10 -15.32 -43.47
CA ASP A 16 10.89 -15.10 -44.26
C ASP A 16 9.60 -15.44 -43.47
N GLU A 17 8.87 -14.41 -43.03
CA GLU A 17 7.59 -14.53 -42.30
C GLU A 17 6.43 -15.11 -43.13
N LYS A 18 6.59 -15.31 -44.45
CA LYS A 18 5.49 -15.80 -45.31
C LYS A 18 5.23 -17.30 -45.23
N ALA A 19 6.14 -18.09 -44.65
CA ALA A 19 5.98 -19.53 -44.55
C ALA A 19 4.99 -19.98 -43.45
N LEU A 20 4.72 -19.15 -42.44
CA LEU A 20 3.76 -19.49 -41.36
C LEU A 20 2.31 -19.17 -41.73
N ALA A 21 2.08 -18.16 -42.58
CA ALA A 21 0.73 -17.75 -43.00
C ALA A 21 0.02 -18.77 -43.91
N ALA A 22 0.78 -19.58 -44.65
CA ALA A 22 0.22 -20.52 -45.62
C ALA A 22 -0.34 -21.83 -45.01
N LYS A 23 -0.04 -22.13 -43.74
CA LYS A 23 -0.53 -23.35 -43.07
C LYS A 23 -1.89 -23.19 -42.39
N ASN A 24 -2.35 -21.95 -42.18
CA ASN A 24 -3.64 -21.67 -41.51
C ASN A 24 -4.81 -21.48 -42.49
N ALA A 25 -4.59 -21.56 -43.81
CA ALA A 25 -5.61 -21.27 -44.82
C ALA A 25 -6.25 -22.51 -45.48
N ARG A 26 -6.03 -23.73 -44.98
CA ARG A 26 -6.49 -24.98 -45.64
C ARG A 26 -7.40 -25.91 -44.82
N THR A 27 -8.01 -25.43 -43.73
CA THR A 27 -8.92 -26.26 -42.92
C THR A 27 -10.26 -25.58 -42.60
N ASN A 28 -10.79 -24.72 -43.46
CA ASN A 28 -12.18 -24.27 -43.37
C ASN A 28 -12.94 -24.61 -44.65
N GLY A 29 -13.47 -25.82 -44.68
CA GLY A 29 -14.43 -26.30 -45.66
C GLY A 29 -15.61 -26.95 -44.96
N ALA A 30 -16.72 -26.20 -44.90
CA ALA A 30 -18.11 -26.63 -44.74
C ALA A 30 -18.71 -26.81 -43.32
N ILE A 31 -19.95 -26.27 -43.24
CA ILE A 31 -21.12 -26.60 -42.39
C ILE A 31 -21.37 -25.71 -41.15
N GLY A 32 -22.51 -25.01 -41.18
CA GLY A 32 -23.45 -24.93 -40.04
C GLY A 32 -23.60 -23.59 -39.32
N MET A 33 -24.78 -22.97 -39.42
CA MET A 33 -25.24 -21.89 -38.55
C MET A 33 -25.33 -22.36 -37.08
N GLY A 34 -24.78 -21.59 -36.13
CA GLY A 34 -25.05 -21.78 -34.70
C GLY A 34 -23.98 -21.21 -33.76
N THR A 35 -24.32 -20.14 -33.03
CA THR A 35 -23.74 -19.66 -31.75
C THR A 35 -22.21 -19.56 -31.63
N SER A 36 -21.68 -18.34 -31.74
CA SER A 36 -20.30 -17.98 -31.39
C SER A 36 -20.06 -18.06 -29.89
N VAL A 37 -19.47 -19.17 -29.43
CA VAL A 37 -18.82 -19.27 -28.12
C VAL A 37 -17.39 -18.73 -28.29
N GLU A 38 -17.02 -17.66 -27.58
CA GLU A 38 -15.64 -17.18 -27.51
C GLU A 38 -14.74 -18.28 -26.94
N VAL A 39 -13.91 -18.89 -27.78
CA VAL A 39 -12.86 -19.81 -27.33
C VAL A 39 -11.75 -18.95 -26.73
N ALA A 40 -11.67 -18.90 -25.40
CA ALA A 40 -10.58 -18.25 -24.68
C ALA A 40 -9.23 -18.78 -25.19
N SER A 41 -8.31 -17.90 -25.59
CA SER A 41 -6.98 -18.33 -26.06
C SER A 41 -6.28 -19.11 -24.95
N THR A 42 -5.80 -20.31 -25.28
CA THR A 42 -5.07 -21.18 -24.33
C THR A 42 -3.66 -20.66 -24.00
N ILE A 43 -3.20 -19.63 -24.72
CA ILE A 43 -1.88 -19.01 -24.57
C ILE A 43 -2.04 -17.66 -23.85
N ASN A 44 -1.16 -17.42 -22.88
CA ASN A 44 -1.00 -16.16 -22.18
C ASN A 44 -0.42 -15.09 -23.11
N LYS A 45 -1.15 -13.99 -23.27
CA LYS A 45 -0.80 -12.90 -24.18
C LYS A 45 0.47 -12.14 -23.80
N TRP A 46 0.88 -12.20 -22.54
CA TRP A 46 2.01 -11.42 -22.01
C TRP A 46 3.35 -12.12 -22.20
N ASN A 47 3.39 -13.43 -21.95
CA ASN A 47 4.63 -14.23 -21.96
C ASN A 47 4.64 -15.32 -23.04
N PHE A 48 3.56 -15.45 -23.82
CA PHE A 48 3.38 -16.42 -24.91
C PHE A 48 3.49 -17.89 -24.48
N ARG A 49 3.28 -18.18 -23.19
CA ARG A 49 3.23 -19.55 -22.65
C ARG A 49 1.78 -20.00 -22.48
N PRO A 50 1.48 -21.31 -22.49
CA PRO A 50 0.15 -21.79 -22.12
C PRO A 50 -0.22 -21.33 -20.70
N TYR A 51 -1.47 -20.93 -20.50
CA TYR A 51 -1.97 -20.62 -19.15
C TYR A 51 -1.89 -21.85 -18.25
N SER A 52 -1.46 -21.64 -17.00
CA SER A 52 -1.41 -22.68 -15.99
C SER A 52 -2.81 -23.11 -15.52
N GLN A 53 -2.96 -24.31 -14.95
CA GLN A 53 -4.23 -24.71 -14.34
C GLN A 53 -4.63 -23.75 -13.20
N ARG A 54 -3.64 -23.30 -12.42
CA ARG A 54 -3.81 -22.34 -11.34
C ARG A 54 -4.45 -21.03 -11.83
N TYR A 55 -4.10 -20.57 -13.03
CA TYR A 55 -4.73 -19.39 -13.64
C TYR A 55 -6.24 -19.59 -13.81
N PHE A 56 -6.67 -20.73 -14.35
CA PHE A 56 -8.10 -21.01 -14.57
C PHE A 56 -8.86 -21.12 -13.24
N ASP A 57 -8.30 -21.80 -12.25
CA ASP A 57 -8.90 -21.92 -10.91
C ASP A 57 -9.09 -20.55 -10.24
N ILE A 58 -8.12 -19.65 -10.42
CA ILE A 58 -8.20 -18.27 -9.92
C ILE A 58 -9.19 -17.44 -10.74
N LEU A 59 -9.22 -17.60 -12.06
CA LEU A 59 -10.12 -16.88 -12.96
C LEU A 59 -11.60 -17.15 -12.64
N GLU A 60 -11.96 -18.38 -12.31
CA GLU A 60 -13.33 -18.72 -11.90
C GLU A 60 -13.74 -17.96 -10.64
N LYS A 61 -12.85 -17.88 -9.64
CA LYS A 61 -13.08 -17.10 -8.42
C LYS A 61 -13.16 -15.60 -8.70
N ARG A 62 -12.37 -15.08 -9.64
CA ARG A 62 -12.40 -13.65 -10.01
C ARG A 62 -13.70 -13.24 -10.68
N LYS A 63 -14.28 -14.12 -11.50
CA LYS A 63 -15.56 -13.90 -12.17
C LYS A 63 -16.75 -13.75 -11.22
N SER A 64 -16.63 -14.24 -9.98
CA SER A 64 -17.66 -14.08 -8.94
C SER A 64 -17.52 -12.78 -8.14
N LEU A 65 -16.48 -11.98 -8.36
CA LEU A 65 -16.29 -10.71 -7.66
C LEU A 65 -17.31 -9.66 -8.15
N PRO A 66 -17.84 -8.81 -7.27
CA PRO A 66 -18.85 -7.80 -7.64
C PRO A 66 -18.43 -6.90 -8.80
N VAL A 67 -17.17 -6.46 -8.82
CA VAL A 67 -16.63 -5.58 -9.86
C VAL A 67 -16.62 -6.23 -11.25
N TRP A 68 -16.57 -7.57 -11.33
CA TRP A 68 -16.55 -8.28 -12.61
C TRP A 68 -17.86 -8.11 -13.36
N HIS A 69 -18.99 -8.12 -12.66
CA HIS A 69 -20.32 -7.95 -13.25
C HIS A 69 -20.55 -6.56 -13.84
N GLN A 70 -19.75 -5.58 -13.45
CA GLN A 70 -19.79 -4.22 -13.99
C GLN A 70 -18.58 -3.91 -14.90
N LYS A 71 -17.83 -4.92 -15.35
CA LYS A 71 -16.64 -4.71 -16.20
C LYS A 71 -16.97 -3.88 -17.45
N GLU A 72 -18.06 -4.19 -18.14
CA GLU A 72 -18.44 -3.49 -19.37
C GLU A 72 -18.82 -2.03 -19.12
N GLU A 73 -19.61 -1.77 -18.08
CA GLU A 73 -19.97 -0.42 -17.64
C GLU A 73 -18.73 0.41 -17.28
N PHE A 74 -17.80 -0.19 -16.53
CA PHE A 74 -16.52 0.43 -16.20
C PHE A 74 -15.73 0.80 -17.46
N LEU A 75 -15.60 -0.13 -18.41
CA LEU A 75 -14.85 0.11 -19.65
C LEU A 75 -15.47 1.22 -20.51
N GLN A 76 -16.80 1.28 -20.57
CA GLN A 76 -17.52 2.34 -21.26
C GLN A 76 -17.31 3.70 -20.58
N ALA A 77 -17.45 3.75 -19.25
CA ALA A 77 -17.22 4.96 -18.47
C ALA A 77 -15.77 5.45 -18.58
N LEU A 78 -14.80 4.53 -18.48
CA LEU A 78 -13.38 4.82 -18.66
C LEU A 78 -13.11 5.35 -20.06
N LYS A 79 -13.72 4.80 -21.12
CA LYS A 79 -13.52 5.28 -22.49
C LYS A 79 -14.06 6.70 -22.67
N ALA A 80 -15.27 6.96 -22.18
CA ALA A 80 -15.98 8.23 -22.37
C ALA A 80 -15.41 9.40 -21.55
N ASN A 81 -14.74 9.12 -20.43
CA ASN A 81 -14.31 10.15 -19.49
C ASN A 81 -12.80 10.14 -19.27
N GLN A 82 -12.24 11.30 -18.96
CA GLN A 82 -10.82 11.41 -18.60
C GLN A 82 -10.58 11.04 -17.13
N THR A 83 -11.49 11.43 -16.24
CA THR A 83 -11.47 11.06 -14.81
C THR A 83 -12.70 10.25 -14.46
N LEU A 84 -12.54 9.21 -13.65
CA LEU A 84 -13.62 8.35 -13.15
C LEU A 84 -13.47 8.14 -11.64
N ILE A 85 -14.54 8.36 -10.88
CA ILE A 85 -14.60 8.03 -9.47
C ILE A 85 -15.27 6.66 -9.31
N LEU A 86 -14.61 5.72 -8.67
CA LEU A 86 -15.13 4.38 -8.44
C LEU A 86 -15.23 4.12 -6.94
N VAL A 87 -16.44 3.84 -6.47
CA VAL A 87 -16.70 3.52 -5.07
C VAL A 87 -17.20 2.10 -4.96
N GLY A 88 -16.63 1.34 -4.04
CA GLY A 88 -17.11 0.01 -3.73
C GLY A 88 -16.50 -0.49 -2.44
N GLU A 89 -17.19 -1.38 -1.74
CA GLU A 89 -16.71 -1.89 -0.46
C GLU A 89 -15.37 -2.63 -0.59
N THR A 90 -14.69 -2.81 0.53
CA THR A 90 -13.45 -3.58 0.55
C THR A 90 -13.74 -5.06 0.28
N GLY A 91 -12.91 -5.71 -0.55
CA GLY A 91 -13.16 -7.08 -1.01
C GLY A 91 -14.02 -7.18 -2.28
N SER A 92 -14.55 -6.07 -2.82
CA SER A 92 -15.30 -6.09 -4.09
C SER A 92 -14.45 -6.36 -5.34
N GLY A 93 -13.13 -6.38 -5.20
CA GLY A 93 -12.16 -6.64 -6.28
C GLY A 93 -11.57 -5.40 -6.94
N LYS A 94 -11.78 -4.19 -6.41
CA LYS A 94 -11.28 -2.92 -7.02
C LYS A 94 -9.78 -2.99 -7.34
N THR A 95 -8.96 -3.16 -6.31
CA THR A 95 -7.50 -3.10 -6.41
C THR A 95 -6.91 -4.17 -7.32
N THR A 96 -7.51 -5.37 -7.35
CA THR A 96 -6.99 -6.49 -8.15
C THR A 96 -7.52 -6.44 -9.59
N GLN A 97 -8.80 -6.17 -9.80
CA GLN A 97 -9.44 -6.33 -11.11
C GLN A 97 -9.43 -5.05 -11.96
N ILE A 98 -9.62 -3.87 -11.36
CA ILE A 98 -9.71 -2.62 -12.13
C ILE A 98 -8.43 -2.36 -12.92
N PRO A 99 -7.21 -2.48 -12.35
CA PRO A 99 -5.99 -2.29 -13.14
C PRO A 99 -5.86 -3.28 -14.31
N GLN A 100 -6.35 -4.51 -14.14
CA GLN A 100 -6.37 -5.52 -15.22
C GLN A 100 -7.38 -5.18 -16.32
N PHE A 101 -8.56 -4.67 -15.95
CA PHE A 101 -9.56 -4.20 -16.94
C PHE A 101 -9.04 -2.99 -17.72
N VAL A 102 -8.32 -2.10 -17.04
CA VAL A 102 -7.65 -0.96 -17.67
C VAL A 102 -6.58 -1.43 -18.68
N LEU A 103 -5.77 -2.43 -18.33
CA LEU A 103 -4.79 -3.01 -19.26
C LEU A 103 -5.46 -3.54 -20.53
N ASP A 104 -6.54 -4.30 -20.39
CA ASP A 104 -7.33 -4.81 -21.53
C ASP A 104 -7.83 -3.66 -22.41
N ALA A 105 -8.26 -2.55 -21.81
CA ALA A 105 -8.77 -1.38 -22.52
C ALA A 105 -7.69 -0.63 -23.32
N ILE A 106 -6.51 -0.44 -22.72
CA ILE A 106 -5.38 0.26 -23.37
C ILE A 106 -4.91 -0.52 -24.58
N GLU A 107 -4.81 -1.85 -24.47
CA GLU A 107 -4.36 -2.72 -25.55
C GLU A 107 -5.30 -2.67 -26.77
N LEU A 108 -6.61 -2.64 -26.54
CA LEU A 108 -7.63 -2.52 -27.60
C LEU A 108 -7.68 -1.12 -28.23
N GLY A 109 -7.25 -0.08 -27.50
CA GLY A 109 -7.44 1.32 -27.86
C GLY A 109 -6.22 2.06 -28.40
N THR A 110 -5.02 1.46 -28.37
CA THR A 110 -3.78 2.18 -28.72
C THR A 110 -3.33 1.85 -30.16
N PRO A 111 -3.42 2.78 -31.12
CA PRO A 111 -3.02 2.54 -32.51
C PRO A 111 -1.49 2.48 -32.70
N ASP A 112 -0.72 3.09 -31.80
CA ASP A 112 0.75 3.10 -31.87
C ASP A 112 1.36 1.96 -31.04
N LYS A 113 1.64 0.84 -31.71
CA LYS A 113 2.29 -0.33 -31.11
C LYS A 113 3.75 -0.08 -30.67
N ARG A 114 4.34 1.09 -30.97
CA ARG A 114 5.74 1.39 -30.63
C ARG A 114 5.91 2.04 -29.26
N ARG A 115 4.90 2.74 -28.74
CA ARG A 115 4.97 3.40 -27.43
C ARG A 115 4.31 2.51 -26.37
N LYS A 116 5.16 1.83 -25.59
CA LYS A 116 4.74 0.96 -24.49
C LYS A 116 4.36 1.82 -23.28
N TYR A 117 3.08 2.01 -23.05
CA TYR A 117 2.58 2.68 -21.85
C TYR A 117 2.41 1.71 -20.69
N MET A 118 2.45 2.27 -19.47
CA MET A 118 2.17 1.56 -18.23
C MET A 118 0.87 2.03 -17.57
N VAL A 119 0.36 1.21 -16.67
CA VAL A 119 -0.69 1.54 -15.70
C VAL A 119 -0.05 1.66 -14.32
N ALA A 120 -0.28 2.78 -13.64
CA ALA A 120 0.08 2.96 -12.24
C ALA A 120 -1.15 2.70 -11.36
N CYS A 121 -0.99 1.93 -10.29
CA CYS A 121 -1.99 1.80 -9.24
C CYS A 121 -1.35 2.12 -7.91
N THR A 122 -1.73 3.25 -7.31
CA THR A 122 -1.13 3.66 -6.03
C THR A 122 -1.78 2.93 -4.86
N GLN A 123 -1.01 2.75 -3.79
CA GLN A 123 -1.48 2.19 -2.52
C GLN A 123 -0.88 3.01 -1.38
N PRO A 124 -1.67 3.40 -0.36
CA PRO A 124 -1.13 4.12 0.80
C PRO A 124 -0.07 3.32 1.57
N ARG A 125 -0.18 1.99 1.57
CA ARG A 125 0.64 1.08 2.39
C ARG A 125 1.59 0.24 1.55
N ARG A 126 2.86 0.19 1.96
CA ARG A 126 3.91 -0.62 1.31
C ARG A 126 3.51 -2.10 1.18
N VAL A 127 2.99 -2.68 2.26
CA VAL A 127 2.60 -4.11 2.32
C VAL A 127 1.45 -4.41 1.36
N ALA A 128 0.51 -3.47 1.22
CA ALA A 128 -0.58 -3.59 0.27
C ALA A 128 -0.04 -3.61 -1.17
N ALA A 129 0.82 -2.65 -1.54
CA ALA A 129 1.45 -2.60 -2.87
C ALA A 129 2.17 -3.91 -3.23
N MET A 130 2.99 -4.43 -2.31
CA MET A 130 3.76 -5.68 -2.52
C MET A 130 2.84 -6.92 -2.60
N SER A 131 1.86 -7.01 -1.70
CA SER A 131 0.96 -8.16 -1.62
C SER A 131 0.05 -8.22 -2.83
N VAL A 132 -0.54 -7.09 -3.21
CA VAL A 132 -1.47 -7.02 -4.34
C VAL A 132 -0.77 -7.18 -5.68
N SER A 133 0.44 -6.64 -5.85
CA SER A 133 1.22 -6.87 -7.07
C SER A 133 1.54 -8.34 -7.26
N ARG A 134 1.93 -9.05 -6.19
CA ARG A 134 2.18 -10.49 -6.24
C ARG A 134 0.90 -11.25 -6.57
N ARG A 135 -0.21 -10.92 -5.91
CA ARG A 135 -1.51 -11.53 -6.20
C ARG A 135 -1.90 -11.33 -7.66
N VAL A 136 -1.76 -10.12 -8.18
CA VAL A 136 -2.13 -9.79 -9.57
C VAL A 136 -1.18 -10.45 -10.58
N ALA A 137 0.10 -10.60 -10.25
CA ALA A 137 1.03 -11.39 -11.07
C ALA A 137 0.57 -12.86 -11.17
N GLU A 138 0.10 -13.46 -10.08
CA GLU A 138 -0.51 -14.79 -10.09
C GLU A 138 -1.82 -14.83 -10.88
N GLU A 139 -2.68 -13.82 -10.74
CA GLU A 139 -3.94 -13.71 -11.50
C GLU A 139 -3.73 -13.55 -13.00
N MET A 140 -2.62 -12.94 -13.42
CA MET A 140 -2.22 -12.76 -14.82
C MET A 140 -1.29 -13.88 -15.32
N ASP A 141 -0.94 -14.84 -14.47
CA ASP A 141 -0.03 -15.97 -14.76
C ASP A 141 1.34 -15.51 -15.32
N VAL A 142 1.90 -14.48 -14.68
CA VAL A 142 3.20 -13.85 -15.01
C VAL A 142 4.15 -13.83 -13.82
N THR A 143 5.44 -13.63 -14.09
CA THR A 143 6.45 -13.48 -13.04
C THR A 143 6.38 -12.08 -12.43
N ILE A 144 6.35 -11.98 -11.09
CA ILE A 144 6.46 -10.69 -10.40
C ILE A 144 7.80 -10.00 -10.77
N GLY A 145 7.74 -8.70 -11.08
CA GLY A 145 8.88 -7.90 -11.55
C GLY A 145 9.04 -7.89 -13.08
N GLU A 146 8.35 -8.77 -13.82
CA GLU A 146 8.25 -8.71 -15.27
C GLU A 146 7.06 -7.83 -15.67
N GLU A 147 5.94 -8.37 -16.13
CA GLU A 147 4.79 -7.59 -16.63
C GLU A 147 4.00 -6.89 -15.52
N VAL A 148 3.92 -7.51 -14.34
CA VAL A 148 3.37 -6.91 -13.12
C VAL A 148 4.53 -6.69 -12.14
N GLY A 149 4.64 -5.49 -11.60
CA GLY A 149 5.69 -5.13 -10.65
C GLY A 149 5.20 -4.21 -9.54
N TYR A 150 6.09 -3.86 -8.63
CA TYR A 150 5.83 -2.83 -7.64
C TYR A 150 7.03 -1.92 -7.38
N SER A 151 6.77 -0.72 -6.86
CA SER A 151 7.80 0.22 -6.43
C SER A 151 7.45 0.86 -5.09
N ILE A 152 8.32 0.65 -4.10
CA ILE A 152 8.20 1.24 -2.76
C ILE A 152 9.53 1.92 -2.39
N ARG A 153 9.53 2.72 -1.33
CA ARG A 153 10.76 3.39 -0.89
C ARG A 153 11.84 2.34 -0.56
N PHE A 154 13.01 2.52 -1.18
CA PHE A 154 14.20 1.66 -1.10
C PHE A 154 14.09 0.28 -1.75
N GLU A 155 13.00 -0.03 -2.48
CA GLU A 155 12.84 -1.31 -3.17
C GLU A 155 12.00 -1.14 -4.45
N ASP A 156 12.60 -1.42 -5.61
CA ASP A 156 11.92 -1.41 -6.90
C ASP A 156 11.96 -2.82 -7.52
N CYS A 157 10.79 -3.43 -7.65
CA CYS A 157 10.60 -4.74 -8.28
C CYS A 157 9.83 -4.54 -9.58
N SER A 158 10.51 -3.93 -10.56
CA SER A 158 9.99 -3.72 -11.91
C SER A 158 11.11 -3.84 -12.96
N SER A 159 10.73 -3.95 -14.24
CA SER A 159 11.65 -4.11 -15.35
C SER A 159 11.11 -3.42 -16.61
N ALA A 160 11.87 -3.44 -17.72
CA ALA A 160 11.40 -2.97 -19.02
C ALA A 160 10.16 -3.73 -19.54
N LYS A 161 9.87 -4.91 -18.98
CA LYS A 161 8.67 -5.68 -19.32
C LYS A 161 7.41 -5.15 -18.63
N THR A 162 7.54 -4.40 -17.54
CA THR A 162 6.41 -3.99 -16.71
C THR A 162 5.41 -3.14 -17.48
N VAL A 163 4.14 -3.55 -17.41
CA VAL A 163 2.98 -2.85 -17.98
C VAL A 163 2.01 -2.40 -16.88
N LEU A 164 2.03 -3.06 -15.71
CA LEU A 164 1.27 -2.68 -14.53
C LEU A 164 2.20 -2.58 -13.34
N LYS A 165 2.27 -1.39 -12.74
CA LYS A 165 3.07 -1.12 -11.56
C LYS A 165 2.18 -0.71 -10.41
N TYR A 166 2.25 -1.44 -9.30
CA TYR A 166 1.70 -1.01 -8.02
C TYR A 166 2.76 -0.21 -7.26
N LEU A 167 2.45 0.96 -6.76
CA LEU A 167 3.44 1.78 -6.07
C LEU A 167 2.83 2.52 -4.90
N THR A 168 3.64 2.95 -3.93
CA THR A 168 3.09 3.84 -2.91
C THR A 168 2.83 5.22 -3.47
N ASP A 169 1.85 5.94 -2.93
CA ASP A 169 1.54 7.33 -3.33
C ASP A 169 2.79 8.21 -3.37
N GLY A 170 3.65 8.13 -2.34
CA GLY A 170 4.90 8.89 -2.28
C GLY A 170 5.95 8.47 -3.33
N MET A 171 5.88 7.26 -3.89
CA MET A 171 6.76 6.85 -4.99
C MET A 171 6.27 7.42 -6.33
N LEU A 172 4.95 7.48 -6.56
CA LEU A 172 4.42 8.16 -7.74
C LEU A 172 4.73 9.66 -7.70
N LEU A 173 4.60 10.29 -6.52
CA LEU A 173 4.96 11.69 -6.33
C LEU A 173 6.46 11.94 -6.60
N ARG A 174 7.34 11.01 -6.20
CA ARG A 174 8.77 11.08 -6.54
C ARG A 174 9.03 10.93 -8.03
N GLU A 175 8.36 9.97 -8.69
CA GLU A 175 8.49 9.84 -10.15
C GLU A 175 8.05 11.15 -10.85
N ALA A 176 7.03 11.84 -10.33
CA ALA A 176 6.61 13.13 -10.86
C ALA A 176 7.65 14.25 -10.70
N MET A 177 8.56 14.18 -9.72
CA MET A 177 9.65 15.16 -9.58
C MET A 177 10.62 15.10 -10.77
N THR A 178 10.79 13.91 -11.37
CA THR A 178 11.67 13.71 -12.54
C THR A 178 10.88 13.74 -13.86
N ASP A 179 9.63 13.31 -13.85
CA ASP A 179 8.71 13.25 -14.99
C ASP A 179 7.39 13.97 -14.63
N PRO A 180 7.33 15.32 -14.70
CA PRO A 180 6.18 16.10 -14.23
C PRO A 180 4.85 15.79 -14.94
N LEU A 181 4.92 15.33 -16.19
CA LEU A 181 3.74 14.91 -16.97
C LEU A 181 3.42 13.42 -16.84
N LEU A 182 4.22 12.68 -16.06
CA LEU A 182 4.08 11.25 -15.81
C LEU A 182 3.91 10.45 -17.12
N GLU A 183 4.73 10.77 -18.12
CA GLU A 183 4.53 10.35 -19.51
C GLU A 183 4.60 8.84 -19.74
N ARG A 184 5.22 8.11 -18.79
CA ARG A 184 5.29 6.65 -18.78
C ARG A 184 3.91 6.01 -18.61
N TYR A 185 2.97 6.71 -17.98
CA TYR A 185 1.66 6.18 -17.63
C TYR A 185 0.57 6.65 -18.58
N LYS A 186 -0.27 5.71 -19.02
CA LYS A 186 -1.49 6.02 -19.78
C LYS A 186 -2.71 6.19 -18.87
N VAL A 187 -2.71 5.44 -17.78
CA VAL A 187 -3.77 5.46 -16.78
C VAL A 187 -3.11 5.43 -15.41
N ILE A 188 -3.52 6.36 -14.55
CA ILE A 188 -3.13 6.40 -13.15
C ILE A 188 -4.38 6.08 -12.32
N ILE A 189 -4.23 5.15 -11.39
CA ILE A 189 -5.27 4.72 -10.48
C ILE A 189 -4.82 5.15 -9.08
N LEU A 190 -5.56 6.06 -8.45
CA LEU A 190 -5.37 6.42 -7.05
C LEU A 190 -6.32 5.56 -6.22
N ASP A 191 -5.81 4.49 -5.64
CA ASP A 191 -6.61 3.58 -4.81
C ASP A 191 -6.63 4.01 -3.35
N GLU A 192 -7.65 3.54 -2.62
CA GLU A 192 -7.84 3.81 -1.19
C GLU A 192 -7.79 5.31 -0.85
N ALA A 193 -8.32 6.14 -1.76
CA ALA A 193 -8.30 7.59 -1.69
C ALA A 193 -8.91 8.17 -0.40
N HIS A 194 -9.74 7.38 0.31
CA HIS A 194 -10.31 7.75 1.61
C HIS A 194 -9.32 7.72 2.77
N GLU A 195 -8.13 7.11 2.63
CA GLU A 195 -7.10 7.21 3.68
C GLU A 195 -6.56 8.65 3.79
N ARG A 196 -6.76 9.48 2.75
CA ARG A 196 -6.42 10.92 2.73
C ARG A 196 -5.01 11.18 3.27
N THR A 197 -4.03 10.40 2.77
CA THR A 197 -2.63 10.58 3.14
C THR A 197 -2.08 11.86 2.55
N LEU A 198 -0.99 12.36 3.14
CA LEU A 198 -0.35 13.58 2.67
C LEU A 198 0.09 13.49 1.20
N ALA A 199 0.60 12.32 0.78
CA ALA A 199 1.03 12.11 -0.60
C ALA A 199 -0.16 11.98 -1.56
N THR A 200 -1.25 11.32 -1.15
CA THR A 200 -2.48 11.22 -1.96
C THR A 200 -3.07 12.60 -2.25
N ASP A 201 -3.14 13.46 -1.23
CA ASP A 201 -3.73 14.80 -1.36
C ASP A 201 -2.89 15.72 -2.26
N VAL A 202 -1.56 15.61 -2.20
CA VAL A 202 -0.67 16.32 -3.13
C VAL A 202 -0.84 15.81 -4.56
N LEU A 203 -0.95 14.49 -4.73
CA LEU A 203 -1.20 13.88 -6.05
C LEU A 203 -2.52 14.32 -6.66
N PHE A 204 -3.57 14.57 -5.86
CA PHE A 204 -4.83 15.10 -6.39
C PHE A 204 -4.65 16.44 -7.10
N GLY A 205 -3.97 17.40 -6.45
CA GLY A 205 -3.72 18.73 -7.03
C GLY A 205 -2.82 18.65 -8.26
N LEU A 206 -1.72 17.89 -8.14
CA LEU A 206 -0.78 17.69 -9.26
C LEU A 206 -1.47 17.05 -10.47
N LEU A 207 -2.19 15.94 -10.28
CA LEU A 207 -2.83 15.24 -11.38
C LEU A 207 -3.95 16.05 -12.02
N LYS A 208 -4.66 16.88 -11.25
CA LYS A 208 -5.66 17.80 -11.81
C LYS A 208 -5.03 18.80 -12.80
N GLU A 209 -3.80 19.23 -12.55
CA GLU A 209 -3.02 20.06 -13.48
C GLU A 209 -2.48 19.24 -14.66
N VAL A 210 -1.90 18.07 -14.41
CA VAL A 210 -1.39 17.18 -15.47
C VAL A 210 -2.50 16.78 -16.45
N LEU A 211 -3.71 16.48 -15.97
CA LEU A 211 -4.86 16.12 -16.82
C LEU A 211 -5.26 17.23 -17.79
N ARG A 212 -5.08 18.51 -17.42
CA ARG A 212 -5.32 19.65 -18.33
C ARG A 212 -4.31 19.67 -19.48
N ASN A 213 -3.07 19.27 -19.21
CA ASN A 213 -1.97 19.25 -20.18
C ASN A 213 -1.86 17.93 -20.96
N ARG A 214 -2.41 16.84 -20.41
CA ARG A 214 -2.39 15.47 -20.97
C ARG A 214 -3.82 14.96 -21.16
N PRO A 215 -4.56 15.41 -22.20
CA PRO A 215 -5.92 14.93 -22.49
C PRO A 215 -5.97 13.41 -22.78
N ASP A 216 -4.82 12.82 -23.09
CA ASP A 216 -4.66 11.41 -23.39
C ASP A 216 -4.44 10.55 -22.11
N LEU A 217 -4.08 11.15 -20.98
CA LEU A 217 -3.96 10.50 -19.68
C LEU A 217 -5.35 10.32 -19.07
N LYS A 218 -5.63 9.14 -18.49
CA LYS A 218 -6.84 8.90 -17.71
C LYS A 218 -6.54 8.72 -16.23
N LEU A 219 -7.46 9.18 -15.38
CA LEU A 219 -7.40 9.06 -13.93
C LEU A 219 -8.58 8.24 -13.41
N VAL A 220 -8.31 7.26 -12.55
CA VAL A 220 -9.34 6.54 -11.80
C VAL A 220 -9.07 6.76 -10.32
N VAL A 221 -10.03 7.29 -9.58
CA VAL A 221 -9.95 7.46 -8.12
C VAL A 221 -10.84 6.42 -7.48
N MET A 222 -10.25 5.48 -6.74
CA MET A 222 -10.97 4.39 -6.09
C MET A 222 -11.08 4.62 -4.59
N SER A 223 -12.26 4.37 -4.03
CA SER A 223 -12.52 4.51 -2.59
C SER A 223 -13.51 3.45 -2.09
N ALA A 224 -13.48 3.19 -0.78
CA ALA A 224 -14.42 2.32 -0.09
C ALA A 224 -15.47 3.10 0.72
N THR A 225 -15.36 4.42 0.84
CA THR A 225 -16.23 5.25 1.69
C THR A 225 -17.15 6.17 0.90
N LEU A 226 -18.16 6.71 1.58
CA LEU A 226 -19.22 7.58 1.06
C LEU A 226 -18.76 9.01 0.71
N GLU A 227 -17.47 9.36 0.79
CA GLU A 227 -16.97 10.69 0.39
C GLU A 227 -16.96 10.91 -1.15
N ALA A 228 -17.65 10.05 -1.89
CA ALA A 228 -17.74 10.06 -3.34
C ALA A 228 -18.06 11.45 -3.91
N GLU A 229 -19.01 12.15 -3.31
CA GLU A 229 -19.46 13.47 -3.77
C GLU A 229 -18.37 14.53 -3.64
N LYS A 230 -17.54 14.45 -2.59
CA LYS A 230 -16.40 15.36 -2.41
C LYS A 230 -15.37 15.15 -3.50
N PHE A 231 -15.05 13.90 -3.83
CA PHE A 231 -14.15 13.57 -4.93
C PHE A 231 -14.73 14.00 -6.28
N GLN A 232 -16.02 13.78 -6.53
CA GLN A 232 -16.68 14.24 -7.76
C GLN A 232 -16.61 15.76 -7.90
N GLY A 233 -16.97 16.50 -6.85
CA GLY A 233 -16.91 17.97 -6.85
C GLY A 233 -15.50 18.49 -7.11
N TYR A 234 -14.50 17.88 -6.46
CA TYR A 234 -13.09 18.27 -6.65
C TYR A 234 -12.58 17.99 -8.08
N PHE A 235 -12.95 16.85 -8.67
CA PHE A 235 -12.60 16.49 -10.05
C PHE A 235 -13.63 16.95 -11.09
N SER A 236 -14.14 18.18 -10.94
CA SER A 236 -14.99 18.87 -11.94
C SER A 236 -16.25 18.09 -12.37
N GLY A 237 -16.90 17.41 -11.42
CA GLY A 237 -18.12 16.64 -11.68
C GLY A 237 -17.87 15.29 -12.36
N ALA A 238 -16.68 14.70 -12.17
CA ALA A 238 -16.36 13.39 -12.72
C ALA A 238 -17.46 12.33 -12.43
N PRO A 239 -17.75 11.42 -13.37
CA PRO A 239 -18.75 10.38 -13.16
C PRO A 239 -18.40 9.49 -11.97
N LEU A 240 -19.43 9.08 -11.23
CA LEU A 240 -19.33 8.15 -10.13
C LEU A 240 -19.92 6.80 -10.52
N MET A 241 -19.09 5.77 -10.42
CA MET A 241 -19.49 4.38 -10.56
C MET A 241 -19.52 3.72 -9.18
N LYS A 242 -20.66 3.12 -8.82
CA LYS A 242 -20.83 2.39 -7.56
C LYS A 242 -20.83 0.89 -7.82
N VAL A 243 -19.87 0.19 -7.22
CA VAL A 243 -19.79 -1.26 -7.21
C VAL A 243 -20.52 -1.78 -5.97
N PRO A 244 -21.61 -2.56 -6.14
CA PRO A 244 -22.33 -3.12 -5.01
C PRO A 244 -21.41 -4.06 -4.20
N GLY A 245 -21.56 -4.04 -2.88
CA GLY A 245 -20.91 -4.99 -2.00
C GLY A 245 -21.54 -6.38 -2.11
N ARG A 246 -20.73 -7.43 -1.93
CA ARG A 246 -21.19 -8.78 -1.55
C ARG A 246 -20.64 -9.12 -0.17
N LEU A 247 -20.89 -8.24 0.81
CA LEU A 247 -20.58 -8.60 2.19
C LEU A 247 -21.70 -9.49 2.72
N HIS A 248 -21.28 -10.62 3.28
CA HIS A 248 -22.14 -11.35 4.21
C HIS A 248 -22.43 -10.46 5.42
N PRO A 249 -23.59 -10.62 6.08
CA PRO A 249 -23.94 -9.79 7.23
C PRO A 249 -22.86 -9.90 8.33
N VAL A 250 -22.53 -8.74 8.90
CA VAL A 250 -21.64 -8.65 10.07
C VAL A 250 -22.45 -8.14 11.26
N GLU A 251 -22.60 -8.98 12.28
CA GLU A 251 -23.25 -8.60 13.52
C GLU A 251 -22.30 -7.72 14.35
N ILE A 252 -22.79 -6.59 14.84
CA ILE A 252 -22.00 -5.64 15.64
C ILE A 252 -22.41 -5.77 17.11
N PHE A 253 -21.43 -6.03 17.97
CA PHE A 253 -21.58 -6.09 19.42
C PHE A 253 -20.85 -4.90 20.04
N TYR A 254 -21.47 -4.28 21.05
CA TYR A 254 -20.88 -3.19 21.84
C TYR A 254 -20.77 -3.61 23.30
N THR A 255 -19.81 -3.04 24.03
CA THR A 255 -19.77 -3.19 25.49
C THR A 255 -20.89 -2.37 26.13
N GLN A 256 -21.39 -2.83 27.28
CA GLN A 256 -22.42 -2.10 28.03
C GLN A 256 -21.84 -0.87 28.74
N GLU A 257 -20.60 -1.00 29.23
CA GLU A 257 -19.88 0.05 29.92
C GLU A 257 -18.53 0.33 29.21
N PRO A 258 -17.97 1.55 29.34
CA PRO A 258 -16.65 1.87 28.80
C PRO A 258 -15.54 1.04 29.48
N GLU A 259 -14.70 0.39 28.68
CA GLU A 259 -13.55 -0.37 29.15
C GLU A 259 -12.36 0.57 29.44
N ARG A 260 -11.78 0.49 30.65
CA ARG A 260 -10.61 1.32 31.03
C ARG A 260 -9.31 0.81 30.42
N ASP A 261 -9.13 -0.51 30.44
CA ASP A 261 -8.00 -1.19 29.82
C ASP A 261 -8.50 -1.97 28.62
N TYR A 262 -8.41 -1.33 27.46
CA TYR A 262 -8.89 -1.94 26.22
C TYR A 262 -7.99 -3.10 25.76
N LEU A 263 -6.73 -3.18 26.23
CA LEU A 263 -5.80 -4.26 25.89
C LEU A 263 -6.21 -5.54 26.61
N GLU A 264 -6.45 -5.45 27.92
CA GLU A 264 -6.97 -6.58 28.70
C GLU A 264 -8.36 -7.03 28.20
N ALA A 265 -9.26 -6.07 27.92
CA ALA A 265 -10.57 -6.38 27.35
C ALA A 265 -10.45 -7.08 25.99
N ALA A 266 -9.51 -6.67 25.13
CA ALA A 266 -9.26 -7.32 23.85
C ALA A 266 -8.78 -8.76 24.03
N ILE A 267 -7.77 -9.00 24.88
CA ILE A 267 -7.23 -10.35 25.14
C ILE A 267 -8.33 -11.27 25.68
N LYS A 268 -9.10 -10.80 26.65
CA LYS A 268 -10.24 -11.55 27.20
C LYS A 268 -11.28 -11.89 26.15
N THR A 269 -11.60 -10.94 25.27
CA THR A 269 -12.55 -11.16 24.16
C THR A 269 -12.02 -12.19 23.17
N VAL A 270 -10.72 -12.14 22.82
CA VAL A 270 -10.09 -13.16 21.97
C VAL A 270 -10.23 -14.54 22.60
N PHE A 271 -9.92 -14.68 23.88
CA PHE A 271 -10.00 -15.95 24.59
C PHE A 271 -11.43 -16.49 24.62
N GLN A 272 -12.42 -15.64 24.90
CA GLN A 272 -13.84 -16.01 24.89
C GLN A 272 -14.31 -16.51 23.52
N ILE A 273 -13.93 -15.82 22.44
CA ILE A 273 -14.26 -16.26 21.07
C ILE A 273 -13.59 -17.61 20.80
N HIS A 274 -12.31 -17.76 21.16
CA HIS A 274 -11.58 -19.00 20.92
C HIS A 274 -12.19 -20.20 21.65
N ALA A 275 -12.70 -19.99 22.86
CA ALA A 275 -13.29 -21.04 23.69
C ALA A 275 -14.74 -21.40 23.32
N TYR A 276 -15.57 -20.43 22.92
CA TYR A 276 -17.03 -20.62 22.84
C TYR A 276 -17.64 -20.45 21.44
N GLU A 277 -16.95 -19.76 20.53
CA GLU A 277 -17.50 -19.49 19.20
C GLU A 277 -17.10 -20.57 18.17
N GLY A 278 -17.90 -20.66 17.10
CA GLY A 278 -17.67 -21.58 15.98
C GLY A 278 -16.37 -21.31 15.19
N PRO A 279 -16.12 -22.10 14.13
CA PRO A 279 -14.89 -21.98 13.34
C PRO A 279 -14.79 -20.62 12.64
N GLY A 280 -13.56 -20.09 12.54
CA GLY A 280 -13.27 -18.82 11.88
C GLY A 280 -12.10 -18.09 12.51
N ASP A 281 -11.32 -17.37 11.73
CA ASP A 281 -10.14 -16.68 12.26
C ASP A 281 -10.52 -15.36 12.93
N ILE A 282 -9.67 -14.91 13.86
CA ILE A 282 -9.83 -13.66 14.63
C ILE A 282 -8.86 -12.61 14.10
N LEU A 283 -9.36 -11.39 13.91
CA LEU A 283 -8.56 -10.19 13.66
C LEU A 283 -8.76 -9.19 14.81
N VAL A 284 -7.66 -8.82 15.47
CA VAL A 284 -7.65 -7.84 16.56
C VAL A 284 -6.93 -6.58 16.12
N PHE A 285 -7.53 -5.41 16.35
CA PHE A 285 -6.88 -4.13 16.09
C PHE A 285 -6.25 -3.55 17.36
N LEU A 286 -4.94 -3.35 17.37
CA LEU A 286 -4.19 -2.67 18.44
C LEU A 286 -3.38 -1.51 17.84
N THR A 287 -2.69 -0.73 18.68
CA THR A 287 -2.19 0.59 18.26
C THR A 287 -0.73 0.57 17.81
N GLY A 288 0.08 -0.39 18.25
CA GLY A 288 1.50 -0.45 17.89
C GLY A 288 2.22 -1.74 18.27
N GLU A 289 3.48 -1.83 17.84
CA GLU A 289 4.33 -3.02 17.97
C GLU A 289 4.44 -3.56 19.40
N GLU A 290 4.79 -2.73 20.38
CA GLU A 290 5.00 -3.17 21.76
C GLU A 290 3.76 -3.80 22.38
N GLU A 291 2.61 -3.16 22.15
CA GLU A 291 1.31 -3.62 22.61
C GLU A 291 0.90 -4.93 21.94
N ILE A 292 1.15 -5.05 20.64
CA ILE A 292 0.87 -6.27 19.87
C ILE A 292 1.73 -7.44 20.38
N GLU A 293 3.02 -7.22 20.59
CA GLU A 293 3.95 -8.25 21.08
C GLU A 293 3.62 -8.69 22.51
N ASP A 294 3.19 -7.76 23.38
CA ASP A 294 2.72 -8.10 24.72
C ASP A 294 1.42 -8.91 24.68
N ALA A 295 0.45 -8.49 23.86
CA ALA A 295 -0.80 -9.22 23.65
C ALA A 295 -0.56 -10.64 23.13
N CYS A 296 0.33 -10.80 22.13
CA CYS A 296 0.71 -12.10 21.60
C CYS A 296 1.25 -13.04 22.70
N LYS A 297 2.12 -12.53 23.57
CA LYS A 297 2.71 -13.31 24.68
C LYS A 297 1.69 -13.68 25.75
N LYS A 298 0.84 -12.74 26.15
CA LYS A 298 -0.20 -12.97 27.15
C LYS A 298 -1.21 -13.99 26.65
N LEU A 299 -1.69 -13.83 25.42
CA LEU A 299 -2.62 -14.75 24.79
C LEU A 299 -2.03 -16.15 24.61
N ALA A 300 -0.77 -16.27 24.19
CA ALA A 300 -0.09 -17.56 24.08
C ALA A 300 -0.06 -18.32 25.42
N LYS A 301 0.19 -17.60 26.53
CA LYS A 301 0.17 -18.18 27.88
C LYS A 301 -1.24 -18.60 28.30
N GLU A 302 -2.25 -17.77 28.07
CA GLU A 302 -3.63 -18.10 28.41
C GLU A 302 -4.15 -19.32 27.64
N ILE A 303 -3.86 -19.40 26.34
CA ILE A 303 -4.24 -20.55 25.51
C ILE A 303 -3.50 -21.81 25.97
N ALA A 304 -2.21 -21.71 26.30
CA ALA A 304 -1.47 -22.85 26.84
C ALA A 304 -2.02 -23.32 28.19
N ASN A 305 -2.45 -22.40 29.05
CA ASN A 305 -3.03 -22.74 30.37
C ASN A 305 -4.41 -23.40 30.25
N ALA A 306 -5.17 -23.11 29.20
CA ALA A 306 -6.47 -23.74 28.95
C ALA A 306 -6.35 -25.20 28.50
N GLY A 307 -5.18 -25.63 28.01
CA GLY A 307 -4.89 -27.01 27.63
C GLY A 307 -5.88 -27.55 26.58
N ASP A 308 -6.38 -28.76 26.80
CA ASP A 308 -7.26 -29.47 25.86
C ASP A 308 -8.70 -28.91 25.78
N GLN A 309 -9.03 -27.89 26.58
CA GLN A 309 -10.36 -27.24 26.52
C GLN A 309 -10.54 -26.38 25.27
N VAL A 310 -9.45 -25.98 24.61
CA VAL A 310 -9.46 -25.11 23.44
C VAL A 310 -8.66 -25.72 22.29
N GLY A 311 -9.01 -25.32 21.07
CA GLY A 311 -8.30 -25.79 19.88
C GLY A 311 -6.91 -25.18 19.76
N PRO A 312 -6.03 -25.72 18.90
CA PRO A 312 -4.74 -25.12 18.64
C PRO A 312 -4.91 -23.72 18.04
N ALA A 313 -4.14 -22.75 18.53
CA ALA A 313 -4.19 -21.37 18.04
C ALA A 313 -2.85 -20.95 17.42
N LYS A 314 -2.93 -20.31 16.25
CA LYS A 314 -1.78 -19.70 15.57
C LYS A 314 -1.87 -18.18 15.71
N ILE A 315 -1.07 -17.63 16.61
CA ILE A 315 -1.02 -16.18 16.87
C ILE A 315 -0.01 -15.54 15.91
N VAL A 316 -0.44 -14.53 15.16
CA VAL A 316 0.38 -13.86 14.14
C VAL A 316 0.34 -12.34 14.35
N PRO A 317 1.46 -11.69 14.71
CA PRO A 317 1.53 -10.23 14.81
C PRO A 317 1.58 -9.60 13.41
N LEU A 318 1.00 -8.40 13.27
CA LEU A 318 1.05 -7.63 12.02
C LEU A 318 1.17 -6.12 12.25
N TYR A 319 2.38 -5.58 12.05
CA TYR A 319 2.70 -4.16 12.13
C TYR A 319 3.77 -3.77 11.10
N SER A 320 3.94 -2.47 10.83
CA SER A 320 4.67 -1.95 9.67
C SER A 320 6.18 -2.27 9.65
N THR A 321 6.82 -2.42 10.82
CA THR A 321 8.25 -2.73 10.96
C THR A 321 8.58 -4.22 10.80
N LEU A 322 7.57 -5.10 10.71
CA LEU A 322 7.81 -6.53 10.47
C LEU A 322 8.47 -6.78 9.10
N PRO A 323 9.42 -7.73 9.01
CA PRO A 323 9.97 -8.16 7.73
C PRO A 323 8.88 -8.71 6.79
N PRO A 324 9.01 -8.54 5.46
CA PRO A 324 8.01 -9.01 4.49
C PRO A 324 7.68 -10.50 4.59
N ALA A 325 8.66 -11.35 4.92
CA ALA A 325 8.44 -12.79 5.12
C ALA A 325 7.54 -13.08 6.34
N MET A 326 7.62 -12.27 7.40
CA MET A 326 6.77 -12.41 8.58
C MET A 326 5.36 -11.89 8.33
N GLN A 327 5.23 -10.78 7.59
CA GLN A 327 3.92 -10.25 7.20
C GLN A 327 3.14 -11.24 6.33
N GLN A 328 3.82 -12.05 5.51
CA GLN A 328 3.16 -13.07 4.68
C GLN A 328 2.52 -14.20 5.49
N LYS A 329 2.94 -14.43 6.74
CA LYS A 329 2.38 -15.50 7.59
C LYS A 329 0.89 -15.30 7.88
N ILE A 330 0.35 -14.10 7.74
CA ILE A 330 -1.09 -13.83 7.89
C ILE A 330 -1.93 -14.56 6.85
N PHE A 331 -1.36 -14.92 5.70
CA PHE A 331 -2.04 -15.64 4.62
C PHE A 331 -1.96 -17.16 4.77
N GLU A 332 -1.18 -17.67 5.73
CA GLU A 332 -1.11 -19.10 5.98
C GLU A 332 -2.44 -19.59 6.57
N PRO A 333 -2.83 -20.85 6.30
CA PRO A 333 -4.07 -21.41 6.83
C PRO A 333 -4.03 -21.55 8.36
N ALA A 334 -5.21 -21.59 8.96
CA ALA A 334 -5.39 -21.93 10.37
C ALA A 334 -4.92 -23.37 10.66
N PRO A 335 -4.44 -23.66 11.88
CA PRO A 335 -4.07 -25.02 12.26
C PRO A 335 -5.31 -25.93 12.24
N PRO A 336 -5.16 -27.23 11.89
CA PRO A 336 -6.25 -28.19 12.00
C PRO A 336 -6.58 -28.45 13.49
N PRO A 337 -7.80 -28.93 13.81
CA PRO A 337 -8.13 -29.40 15.16
C PRO A 337 -7.13 -30.47 15.65
N ALA A 338 -6.83 -30.47 16.95
CA ALA A 338 -5.89 -31.43 17.54
C ALA A 338 -6.43 -32.87 17.52
N VAL A 339 -7.75 -33.02 17.62
CA VAL A 339 -8.48 -34.30 17.57
C VAL A 339 -9.65 -34.16 16.61
N GLU A 340 -9.99 -35.23 15.89
CA GLU A 340 -11.16 -35.26 15.01
C GLU A 340 -12.45 -35.04 15.84
N GLY A 341 -13.24 -34.03 15.47
CA GLY A 341 -14.42 -33.60 16.25
C GLY A 341 -14.12 -32.75 17.49
N GLY A 342 -12.85 -32.43 17.77
CA GLY A 342 -12.44 -31.54 18.85
C GLY A 342 -12.66 -30.05 18.53
N PRO A 343 -12.30 -29.15 19.47
CA PRO A 343 -12.42 -27.71 19.27
C PRO A 343 -11.66 -27.22 18.02
N PRO A 344 -12.22 -26.27 17.26
CA PRO A 344 -11.63 -25.83 16.00
C PRO A 344 -10.27 -25.16 16.23
N GLY A 345 -9.29 -25.50 15.38
CA GLY A 345 -8.05 -24.74 15.32
C GLY A 345 -8.27 -23.37 14.69
N ARG A 346 -7.54 -22.35 15.14
CA ARG A 346 -7.82 -20.95 14.81
C ARG A 346 -6.56 -20.14 14.54
N LYS A 347 -6.59 -19.26 13.55
CA LYS A 347 -5.57 -18.20 13.39
C LYS A 347 -6.05 -16.92 14.05
N ILE A 348 -5.16 -16.28 14.81
CA ILE A 348 -5.42 -15.05 15.54
C ILE A 348 -4.42 -14.02 15.06
N VAL A 349 -4.87 -13.09 14.23
CA VAL A 349 -4.05 -12.01 13.71
C VAL A 349 -4.22 -10.78 14.60
N ILE A 350 -3.13 -10.32 15.20
CA ILE A 350 -3.13 -9.13 16.05
C ILE A 350 -2.39 -8.03 15.29
N SER A 351 -3.11 -6.99 14.88
CA SER A 351 -2.64 -6.04 13.88
C SER A 351 -2.85 -4.58 14.27
N THR A 352 -2.01 -3.70 13.72
CA THR A 352 -2.33 -2.27 13.65
C THR A 352 -3.43 -1.98 12.62
N ASN A 353 -3.73 -0.71 12.36
CA ASN A 353 -4.60 -0.32 11.23
C ASN A 353 -4.06 -0.71 9.84
N ILE A 354 -2.91 -1.37 9.74
CA ILE A 354 -2.42 -1.95 8.48
C ILE A 354 -3.39 -2.98 7.90
N ALA A 355 -4.13 -3.72 8.72
CA ALA A 355 -5.17 -4.63 8.28
C ALA A 355 -6.54 -3.96 8.08
N GLU A 356 -6.66 -2.65 8.33
CA GLU A 356 -7.93 -1.91 8.23
C GLU A 356 -8.35 -1.72 6.77
N THR A 357 -7.37 -1.50 5.88
CA THR A 357 -7.55 -1.22 4.45
C THR A 357 -6.63 -2.12 3.62
N SER A 358 -6.97 -2.31 2.34
CA SER A 358 -6.12 -2.91 1.30
C SER A 358 -5.65 -4.38 1.45
N LEU A 359 -5.61 -4.93 2.66
CA LEU A 359 -5.29 -6.33 2.93
C LEU A 359 -6.57 -7.16 3.08
N THR A 360 -6.54 -8.34 2.46
CA THR A 360 -7.61 -9.34 2.56
C THR A 360 -7.03 -10.60 3.17
N ILE A 361 -7.35 -10.83 4.45
CA ILE A 361 -6.98 -12.05 5.15
C ILE A 361 -8.16 -13.01 5.03
N ASP A 362 -8.00 -14.06 4.24
CA ASP A 362 -9.02 -15.08 4.10
C ASP A 362 -9.21 -15.85 5.42
N GLY A 363 -10.47 -16.18 5.72
CA GLY A 363 -10.85 -16.92 6.92
C GLY A 363 -11.26 -16.07 8.12
N ILE A 364 -11.08 -14.74 8.08
CA ILE A 364 -11.52 -13.85 9.17
C ILE A 364 -13.04 -13.83 9.28
N VAL A 365 -13.53 -14.21 10.46
CA VAL A 365 -14.97 -14.22 10.82
C VAL A 365 -15.23 -13.29 11.99
N TYR A 366 -14.26 -13.18 12.90
CA TYR A 366 -14.38 -12.44 14.13
C TYR A 366 -13.42 -11.25 14.12
N VAL A 367 -13.94 -10.06 14.33
CA VAL A 367 -13.15 -8.83 14.45
C VAL A 367 -13.29 -8.26 15.84
N ILE A 368 -12.19 -7.87 16.47
CA ILE A 368 -12.19 -7.14 17.74
C ILE A 368 -11.65 -5.74 17.48
N ASP A 369 -12.48 -4.74 17.79
CA ASP A 369 -12.20 -3.32 17.58
C ASP A 369 -12.21 -2.56 18.91
N PRO A 370 -11.03 -2.29 19.50
CA PRO A 370 -10.88 -1.42 20.65
C PRO A 370 -11.19 0.06 20.39
N GLY A 371 -11.28 0.49 19.12
CA GLY A 371 -11.62 1.87 18.78
C GLY A 371 -10.45 2.86 18.77
N PHE A 372 -9.20 2.39 18.83
CA PHE A 372 -8.01 3.25 18.83
C PHE A 372 -7.04 2.95 17.67
N ALA A 373 -6.23 3.95 17.33
CA ALA A 373 -5.08 3.84 16.42
C ALA A 373 -4.01 4.89 16.78
N LYS A 374 -2.73 4.61 16.46
CA LYS A 374 -1.70 5.66 16.48
C LYS A 374 -1.86 6.57 15.28
N GLN A 375 -2.01 7.86 15.55
CA GLN A 375 -2.19 8.91 14.55
C GLN A 375 -1.07 9.94 14.67
N LYS A 376 -0.59 10.41 13.52
CA LYS A 376 0.42 11.47 13.43
C LYS A 376 -0.21 12.82 13.79
N VAL A 377 0.35 13.52 14.77
CA VAL A 377 -0.15 14.83 15.20
C VAL A 377 1.01 15.81 15.17
N TYR A 378 0.81 16.91 14.46
CA TYR A 378 1.74 18.03 14.42
C TYR A 378 1.15 19.24 15.14
N ASN A 379 1.90 19.77 16.10
CA ASN A 379 1.56 21.02 16.75
C ASN A 379 2.43 22.16 16.19
N PRO A 380 1.86 23.09 15.39
CA PRO A 380 2.64 24.13 14.72
C PRO A 380 3.27 25.16 15.67
N ARG A 381 2.72 25.32 16.90
CA ARG A 381 3.24 26.28 17.87
C ARG A 381 4.52 25.81 18.53
N ILE A 382 4.59 24.53 18.89
CA ILE A 382 5.78 23.91 19.49
C ILE A 382 6.69 23.25 18.46
N ARG A 383 6.25 23.13 17.20
CA ARG A 383 6.98 22.52 16.07
C ARG A 383 7.35 21.05 16.29
N VAL A 384 6.52 20.33 17.04
CA VAL A 384 6.72 18.91 17.36
C VAL A 384 5.70 18.08 16.61
N GLU A 385 6.20 17.02 15.98
CA GLU A 385 5.39 15.94 15.41
C GLU A 385 5.50 14.71 16.31
N SER A 386 4.37 14.09 16.64
CA SER A 386 4.33 12.91 17.51
C SER A 386 3.29 11.90 17.02
N LEU A 387 3.48 10.63 17.40
CA LEU A 387 2.48 9.58 17.19
C LEU A 387 1.70 9.40 18.48
N LEU A 388 0.43 9.81 18.47
CA LEU A 388 -0.45 9.72 19.63
C LEU A 388 -1.51 8.65 19.40
N VAL A 389 -1.78 7.85 20.44
CA VAL A 389 -2.93 6.96 20.45
C VAL A 389 -4.19 7.82 20.51
N SER A 390 -5.04 7.70 19.50
CA SER A 390 -6.25 8.51 19.34
C SER A 390 -7.43 7.62 18.97
N PRO A 391 -8.67 8.02 19.33
CA PRO A 391 -9.87 7.34 18.85
C PRO A 391 -9.95 7.31 17.32
N ILE A 392 -10.51 6.25 16.77
CA ILE A 392 -10.76 6.12 15.33
C ILE A 392 -12.02 6.89 14.91
N SER A 393 -12.24 7.02 13.60
CA SER A 393 -13.50 7.53 13.07
C SER A 393 -14.55 6.42 12.94
N LYS A 394 -15.83 6.82 12.78
CA LYS A 394 -16.91 5.90 12.42
C LYS A 394 -16.61 5.16 11.11
N ALA A 395 -16.03 5.85 10.13
CA ALA A 395 -15.60 5.23 8.86
C ALA A 395 -14.55 4.12 9.10
N SER A 396 -13.51 4.38 9.90
CA SER A 396 -12.53 3.37 10.29
C SER A 396 -13.17 2.18 11.00
N ALA A 397 -14.07 2.43 11.97
CA ALA A 397 -14.79 1.37 12.68
C ALA A 397 -15.64 0.49 11.72
N HIS A 398 -16.25 1.09 10.70
CA HIS A 398 -16.96 0.34 9.65
C HIS A 398 -16.01 -0.49 8.78
N GLN A 399 -14.85 0.04 8.43
CA GLN A 399 -13.85 -0.70 7.64
C GLN A 399 -13.25 -1.89 8.40
N ARG A 400 -13.01 -1.71 9.71
CA ARG A 400 -12.61 -2.77 10.62
C ARG A 400 -13.67 -3.87 10.68
N SER A 401 -14.93 -3.52 10.92
CA SER A 401 -16.02 -4.52 10.91
C SER A 401 -16.16 -5.22 9.55
N GLY A 402 -15.95 -4.51 8.44
CA GLY A 402 -15.95 -5.07 7.08
C GLY A 402 -14.77 -5.98 6.74
N ARG A 403 -13.85 -6.23 7.69
CA ARG A 403 -12.88 -7.34 7.59
C ARG A 403 -13.51 -8.69 7.89
N ALA A 404 -14.56 -8.71 8.72
CA ALA A 404 -15.47 -9.84 8.80
C ALA A 404 -16.46 -9.79 7.62
N GLY A 405 -17.20 -10.87 7.37
CA GLY A 405 -18.27 -10.85 6.36
C GLY A 405 -17.79 -11.04 4.91
N ARG A 406 -16.51 -11.35 4.67
CA ARG A 406 -15.96 -11.46 3.31
C ARG A 406 -16.18 -12.81 2.67
N THR A 407 -15.92 -13.89 3.41
CA THR A 407 -16.07 -15.27 2.94
C THR A 407 -17.36 -15.92 3.46
N GLN A 408 -17.83 -15.47 4.62
CA GLN A 408 -19.03 -15.95 5.29
C GLN A 408 -19.52 -14.91 6.31
N PRO A 409 -20.73 -15.05 6.88
CA PRO A 409 -21.22 -14.15 7.93
C PRO A 409 -20.24 -14.05 9.09
N GLY A 410 -20.15 -12.88 9.72
CA GLY A 410 -19.16 -12.64 10.76
C GLY A 410 -19.67 -11.76 11.89
N LYS A 411 -18.82 -11.56 12.89
CA LYS A 411 -19.12 -10.77 14.10
C LYS A 411 -18.01 -9.77 14.36
N CYS A 412 -18.38 -8.55 14.73
CA CYS A 412 -17.46 -7.51 15.15
C CYS A 412 -17.77 -7.09 16.59
N PHE A 413 -16.79 -7.24 17.48
CA PHE A 413 -16.86 -6.86 18.88
C PHE A 413 -16.17 -5.52 19.08
N ARG A 414 -16.96 -4.47 19.27
CA ARG A 414 -16.49 -3.11 19.56
C ARG A 414 -16.37 -2.96 21.07
N LEU A 415 -15.17 -2.68 21.57
CA LEU A 415 -14.88 -2.58 23.02
C LEU A 415 -15.23 -1.20 23.59
N TYR A 416 -16.30 -0.61 23.08
CA TYR A 416 -16.82 0.68 23.46
C TYR A 416 -18.34 0.66 23.33
N THR A 417 -19.00 1.60 24.02
CA THR A 417 -20.47 1.65 24.03
C THR A 417 -21.02 2.17 22.71
N GLU A 418 -22.25 1.78 22.37
CA GLU A 418 -22.97 2.32 21.22
C GLU A 418 -23.17 3.85 21.31
N LYS A 419 -23.33 4.37 22.54
CA LYS A 419 -23.40 5.81 22.79
C LYS A 419 -22.10 6.51 22.39
N SER A 420 -20.96 5.95 22.78
CA SER A 420 -19.64 6.48 22.39
C SER A 420 -19.41 6.39 20.88
N PHE A 421 -19.84 5.31 20.24
CA PHE A 421 -19.80 5.23 18.77
C PHE A 421 -20.57 6.39 18.13
N ASN A 422 -21.78 6.67 18.60
CA ASN A 422 -22.65 7.68 17.99
C ASN A 422 -22.27 9.13 18.33
N ASN A 423 -21.83 9.39 19.56
CA ASN A 423 -21.64 10.75 20.08
C ASN A 423 -20.17 11.19 20.12
N ASP A 424 -19.23 10.27 20.38
CA ASP A 424 -17.83 10.62 20.63
C ASP A 424 -16.97 10.47 19.37
N LEU A 425 -17.25 9.46 18.52
CA LEU A 425 -16.47 9.23 17.31
C LEU A 425 -16.86 10.18 16.17
N VAL A 426 -15.84 10.80 15.57
CA VAL A 426 -16.00 11.64 14.38
C VAL A 426 -16.42 10.79 13.16
N PRO A 427 -17.21 11.33 12.21
CA PRO A 427 -17.64 10.57 11.04
C PRO A 427 -16.49 10.05 10.17
N GLN A 428 -15.48 10.90 9.94
CA GLN A 428 -14.32 10.63 9.09
C GLN A 428 -13.04 11.06 9.81
N THR A 429 -11.95 10.38 9.51
CA THR A 429 -10.62 10.76 9.99
C THR A 429 -10.18 12.02 9.28
N TYR A 430 -9.62 13.00 10.02
CA TYR A 430 -9.10 14.21 9.40
C TYR A 430 -7.96 13.88 8.40
N PRO A 431 -7.97 14.50 7.20
CA PRO A 431 -6.90 14.36 6.22
C PRO A 431 -5.53 14.61 6.84
N GLU A 432 -4.53 13.82 6.46
CA GLU A 432 -3.20 13.87 7.05
C GLU A 432 -2.54 15.26 6.85
N ILE A 433 -2.84 15.94 5.75
CA ILE A 433 -2.34 17.29 5.46
C ILE A 433 -2.69 18.33 6.54
N LEU A 434 -3.79 18.14 7.27
CA LEU A 434 -4.23 19.06 8.32
C LEU A 434 -3.51 18.83 9.67
N ARG A 435 -2.74 17.74 9.79
CA ARG A 435 -2.24 17.24 11.08
C ARG A 435 -0.80 16.73 11.01
N SER A 436 -0.07 17.05 9.95
CA SER A 436 1.33 16.64 9.72
C SER A 436 2.23 17.84 9.47
N ASN A 437 3.53 17.65 9.68
CA ASN A 437 4.54 18.64 9.28
C ASN A 437 4.65 18.69 7.74
N LEU A 438 4.56 19.90 7.18
CA LEU A 438 4.52 20.12 5.73
C LEU A 438 5.89 20.48 5.11
N ALA A 439 6.98 20.52 5.88
CA ALA A 439 8.29 20.92 5.35
C ALA A 439 8.75 20.08 4.14
N ASN A 440 8.63 18.74 4.21
CA ASN A 440 8.92 17.86 3.07
C ASN A 440 7.97 18.09 1.89
N THR A 441 6.69 18.31 2.18
CA THR A 441 5.66 18.54 1.15
C THR A 441 5.90 19.84 0.42
N VAL A 442 6.20 20.92 1.14
CA VAL A 442 6.53 22.23 0.54
C VAL A 442 7.79 22.13 -0.31
N LEU A 443 8.83 21.45 0.18
CA LEU A 443 10.06 21.23 -0.59
C LEU A 443 9.78 20.45 -1.88
N THR A 444 8.93 19.43 -1.80
CA THR A 444 8.47 18.64 -2.94
C THR A 444 7.68 19.47 -3.95
N LEU A 445 6.70 20.25 -3.49
CA LEU A 445 5.89 21.12 -4.33
C LEU A 445 6.75 22.16 -5.06
N LYS A 446 7.70 22.78 -4.35
CA LYS A 446 8.67 23.71 -4.94
C LYS A 446 9.55 23.05 -5.99
N LYS A 447 10.03 21.82 -5.76
CA LYS A 447 10.78 21.05 -6.76
C LYS A 447 9.94 20.71 -8.01
N LEU A 448 8.63 20.51 -7.85
CA LEU A 448 7.70 20.31 -8.95
C LEU A 448 7.38 21.60 -9.73
N GLY A 449 7.94 22.75 -9.34
CA GLY A 449 7.70 24.05 -9.97
C GLY A 449 6.42 24.74 -9.48
N ILE A 450 5.86 24.30 -8.35
CA ILE A 450 4.67 24.92 -7.76
C ILE A 450 5.13 26.03 -6.82
N ASP A 451 5.07 27.27 -7.32
CA ASP A 451 5.51 28.43 -6.55
C ASP A 451 4.44 29.00 -5.62
N ASP A 452 3.19 29.05 -6.10
CA ASP A 452 2.05 29.56 -5.35
C ASP A 452 1.41 28.46 -4.51
N LEU A 453 1.99 28.25 -3.33
CA LEU A 453 1.52 27.24 -2.39
C LEU A 453 0.20 27.63 -1.70
N VAL A 454 -0.17 28.91 -1.73
CA VAL A 454 -1.39 29.42 -1.08
C VAL A 454 -2.61 29.11 -1.95
N HIS A 455 -2.47 29.26 -3.27
CA HIS A 455 -3.54 28.98 -4.23
C HIS A 455 -3.44 27.60 -4.88
N PHE A 456 -2.49 26.75 -4.45
CA PHE A 456 -2.45 25.36 -4.85
C PHE A 456 -3.78 24.67 -4.48
N ASP A 457 -4.34 23.92 -5.43
CA ASP A 457 -5.68 23.37 -5.37
C ASP A 457 -5.74 22.12 -4.48
N PHE A 458 -5.47 22.27 -3.18
CA PHE A 458 -5.67 21.21 -2.20
C PHE A 458 -7.15 20.89 -2.04
N MET A 459 -7.50 19.60 -1.92
CA MET A 459 -8.88 19.21 -1.60
C MET A 459 -9.33 19.73 -0.23
N ASP A 460 -8.43 19.68 0.76
CA ASP A 460 -8.57 20.32 2.06
C ASP A 460 -7.28 21.10 2.33
N PRO A 461 -7.26 22.44 2.18
CA PRO A 461 -6.04 23.21 2.34
C PRO A 461 -5.56 23.21 3.80
N PRO A 462 -4.23 23.13 4.02
CA PRO A 462 -3.68 23.23 5.36
C PRO A 462 -3.89 24.62 5.97
N ALA A 463 -3.81 24.71 7.30
CA ALA A 463 -3.84 26.00 7.97
C ALA A 463 -2.66 26.87 7.48
N PRO A 464 -2.88 28.18 7.19
CA PRO A 464 -1.82 29.08 6.74
C PRO A 464 -0.61 29.12 7.68
N GLU A 465 -0.84 29.04 8.99
CA GLU A 465 0.24 28.97 9.99
C GLU A 465 1.16 27.76 9.75
N THR A 466 0.60 26.58 9.48
CA THR A 466 1.38 25.36 9.21
C THR A 466 2.23 25.50 7.95
N LEU A 467 1.69 26.12 6.90
CA LEU A 467 2.42 26.39 5.66
C LEU A 467 3.56 27.40 5.89
N MET A 468 3.29 28.48 6.63
CA MET A 468 4.30 29.47 6.98
C MET A 468 5.44 28.85 7.80
N ARG A 469 5.14 27.95 8.74
CA ARG A 469 6.18 27.24 9.51
C ARG A 469 7.03 26.33 8.63
N ALA A 470 6.45 25.67 7.64
CA ALA A 470 7.19 24.86 6.69
C ALA A 470 8.16 25.71 5.84
N LEU A 471 7.69 26.85 5.33
CA LEU A 471 8.51 27.83 4.59
C LEU A 471 9.65 28.38 5.46
N GLU A 472 9.35 28.78 6.69
CA GLU A 472 10.33 29.29 7.67
C GLU A 472 11.44 28.25 7.95
N VAL A 473 11.07 27.00 8.19
CA VAL A 473 12.04 25.92 8.43
C VAL A 473 12.92 25.70 7.21
N LEU A 474 12.36 25.69 5.99
CA LEU A 474 13.14 25.48 4.77
C LEU A 474 14.06 26.66 4.45
N ASN A 475 13.64 27.90 4.71
CA ASN A 475 14.50 29.08 4.61
C ASN A 475 15.67 28.99 5.61
N TYR A 476 15.42 28.63 6.88
CA TYR A 476 16.50 28.43 7.86
C TYR A 476 17.48 27.31 7.50
N LEU A 477 17.02 26.26 6.83
CA LEU A 477 17.90 25.20 6.33
C LEU A 477 18.70 25.63 5.08
N GLY A 478 18.37 26.77 4.49
CA GLY A 478 18.92 27.26 3.22
C GLY A 478 18.37 26.52 2.00
N ALA A 479 17.27 25.77 2.15
CA ALA A 479 16.60 25.08 1.05
C ALA A 479 15.77 26.04 0.19
N LEU A 480 15.25 27.10 0.80
CA LEU A 480 14.59 28.22 0.12
C LEU A 480 15.37 29.52 0.38
N ASP A 481 15.34 30.45 -0.57
CA ASP A 481 15.82 31.82 -0.36
C ASP A 481 14.77 32.69 0.35
N ASP A 482 15.06 33.98 0.54
CA ASP A 482 14.17 34.92 1.24
C ASP A 482 12.93 35.29 0.42
N ASP A 483 12.98 35.10 -0.90
CA ASP A 483 11.85 35.25 -1.81
C ASP A 483 11.00 33.96 -1.90
N GLY A 484 11.44 32.87 -1.27
CA GLY A 484 10.75 31.58 -1.24
C GLY A 484 10.99 30.72 -2.48
N ASN A 485 12.04 30.99 -3.27
CA ASN A 485 12.45 30.17 -4.40
C ASN A 485 13.35 29.02 -3.95
N LEU A 486 13.33 27.91 -4.71
CA LEU A 486 14.15 26.75 -4.44
C LEU A 486 15.64 27.05 -4.71
N THR A 487 16.50 26.86 -3.70
CA THR A 487 17.95 27.03 -3.87
C THR A 487 18.57 25.76 -4.48
N LYS A 488 19.82 25.85 -4.97
CA LYS A 488 20.60 24.67 -5.41
C LYS A 488 20.73 23.62 -4.31
N LEU A 489 20.86 24.07 -3.06
CA LEU A 489 20.90 23.18 -1.90
C LEU A 489 19.53 22.51 -1.69
N GLY A 490 18.45 23.28 -1.74
CA GLY A 490 17.08 22.76 -1.65
C GLY A 490 16.78 21.73 -2.74
N GLU A 491 17.29 21.96 -3.94
CA GLU A 491 17.17 21.02 -5.05
C GLU A 491 17.81 19.66 -4.71
N VAL A 492 19.06 19.64 -4.24
CA VAL A 492 19.74 18.41 -3.83
C VAL A 492 19.04 17.75 -2.63
N MET A 493 18.58 18.55 -1.66
CA MET A 493 17.84 18.05 -0.50
C MET A 493 16.54 17.36 -0.91
N SER A 494 15.83 17.88 -1.92
CA SER A 494 14.54 17.35 -2.38
C SER A 494 14.63 15.97 -3.03
N GLU A 495 15.79 15.62 -3.61
CA GLU A 495 16.05 14.31 -4.22
C GLU A 495 16.27 13.21 -3.15
N LEU A 496 16.64 13.62 -1.93
CA LEU A 496 16.88 12.69 -0.84
C LEU A 496 15.54 12.28 -0.19
N PRO A 497 15.29 10.97 0.00
CA PRO A 497 14.11 10.51 0.69
C PRO A 497 14.36 10.63 2.19
N LEU A 498 14.47 11.84 2.75
CA LEU A 498 14.76 12.13 4.15
C LEU A 498 14.01 13.40 4.58
N ASP A 499 13.82 13.58 5.88
CA ASP A 499 13.33 14.86 6.40
C ASP A 499 14.32 16.00 6.09
N PRO A 500 13.87 17.25 5.91
CA PRO A 500 14.72 18.31 5.36
C PRO A 500 15.92 18.60 6.27
N GLN A 501 15.76 18.47 7.59
CA GLN A 501 16.86 18.60 8.55
C GLN A 501 17.93 17.53 8.36
N MET A 502 17.52 16.27 8.14
CA MET A 502 18.44 15.16 7.90
C MET A 502 19.08 15.26 6.52
N ALA A 503 18.32 15.66 5.50
CA ALA A 503 18.83 15.90 4.15
C ALA A 503 19.90 17.00 4.18
N LYS A 504 19.65 18.12 4.85
CA LYS A 504 20.63 19.21 5.05
C LYS A 504 21.89 18.70 5.75
N MET A 505 21.74 17.95 6.84
CA MET A 505 22.85 17.37 7.60
C MET A 505 23.73 16.50 6.71
N LEU A 506 23.12 15.64 5.90
CA LEU A 506 23.85 14.75 4.99
C LEU A 506 24.56 15.52 3.87
N VAL A 507 23.89 16.48 3.24
CA VAL A 507 24.44 17.26 2.11
C VAL A 507 25.62 18.14 2.55
N VAL A 508 25.58 18.69 3.76
CA VAL A 508 26.64 19.59 4.30
C VAL A 508 27.77 18.82 4.99
N SER A 509 27.56 17.56 5.38
CA SER A 509 28.58 16.73 6.05
C SER A 509 29.97 16.66 5.39
N PRO A 510 30.13 16.77 4.06
CA PRO A 510 31.46 16.81 3.44
C PRO A 510 32.30 18.02 3.88
N GLU A 511 31.67 19.16 4.21
CA GLU A 511 32.35 20.37 4.72
C GLU A 511 33.01 20.13 6.08
N PHE A 512 32.50 19.14 6.83
CA PHE A 512 33.01 18.72 8.15
C PHE A 512 33.89 17.48 8.09
N ASN A 513 34.18 16.95 6.89
CA ASN A 513 34.96 15.72 6.66
C ASN A 513 34.43 14.49 7.42
N CYS A 514 33.10 14.39 7.64
CA CYS A 514 32.47 13.30 8.39
C CYS A 514 31.25 12.70 7.66
N SER A 515 31.27 12.70 6.33
CA SER A 515 30.13 12.27 5.51
C SER A 515 29.78 10.80 5.68
N ASN A 516 30.76 9.92 5.88
CA ASN A 516 30.53 8.50 6.10
C ASN A 516 29.82 8.24 7.43
N GLU A 517 30.21 8.95 8.49
CA GLU A 517 29.61 8.86 9.82
C GLU A 517 28.20 9.43 9.79
N ILE A 518 28.01 10.60 9.17
CA ILE A 518 26.70 11.24 9.05
C ILE A 518 25.75 10.42 8.17
N LEU A 519 26.24 9.76 7.11
CA LEU A 519 25.45 8.82 6.32
C LEU A 519 24.98 7.65 7.18
N SER A 520 25.89 7.08 7.99
CA SER A 520 25.57 5.98 8.91
C SER A 520 24.53 6.42 9.96
N ILE A 521 24.71 7.59 10.58
CA ILE A 521 23.77 8.18 11.53
C ILE A 521 22.41 8.41 10.86
N SER A 522 22.40 8.99 9.67
CA SER A 522 21.16 9.26 8.92
C SER A 522 20.43 7.97 8.58
N ALA A 523 21.16 6.93 8.16
CA ALA A 523 20.59 5.61 7.91
C ALA A 523 19.97 5.03 9.19
N MET A 524 20.67 5.08 10.33
CA MET A 524 20.14 4.59 11.61
C MET A 524 18.93 5.36 12.12
N LEU A 525 18.90 6.69 11.94
CA LEU A 525 17.75 7.51 12.32
C LEU A 525 16.54 7.30 11.39
N SER A 526 16.80 6.94 10.13
CA SER A 526 15.74 6.67 9.14
C SER A 526 15.05 5.31 9.34
N VAL A 527 15.66 4.41 10.14
CA VAL A 527 15.10 3.11 10.51
C VAL A 527 14.50 3.19 11.91
N SER A 528 13.34 2.58 12.12
CA SER A 528 12.61 2.64 13.39
C SER A 528 13.49 2.29 14.59
N GLN A 529 13.50 3.16 15.60
CA GLN A 529 14.35 3.16 16.81
C GLN A 529 14.42 1.81 17.60
N TYR A 530 13.51 0.86 17.38
CA TYR A 530 13.28 -0.21 18.34
C TYR A 530 14.14 -1.48 18.13
N SER A 531 14.52 -1.83 16.89
CA SER A 531 15.33 -3.04 16.64
C SER A 531 16.78 -2.86 17.10
N LEU A 532 17.33 -1.67 16.92
CA LEU A 532 18.70 -1.33 17.33
C LEU A 532 18.82 -1.31 18.85
N ILE A 533 17.93 -0.61 19.57
CA ILE A 533 18.03 -0.48 21.04
C ILE A 533 17.82 -1.84 21.75
N LYS A 534 16.91 -2.71 21.30
CA LYS A 534 16.74 -4.06 21.88
C LYS A 534 17.97 -4.95 21.66
N GLN A 535 18.59 -4.89 20.48
CA GLN A 535 19.87 -5.59 20.26
C GLN A 535 20.99 -4.98 21.12
N MET A 536 21.02 -3.65 21.28
CA MET A 536 21.99 -2.93 22.09
C MET A 536 21.85 -3.22 23.60
N VAL A 537 20.66 -3.48 24.12
CA VAL A 537 20.43 -3.82 25.55
C VAL A 537 20.63 -5.31 25.83
N SER A 538 20.31 -6.18 24.86
CA SER A 538 20.49 -7.63 24.98
C SER A 538 21.96 -8.05 24.89
N SER A 539 22.75 -7.35 24.07
CA SER A 539 24.21 -7.48 24.06
C SER A 539 24.78 -6.57 25.15
N ARG A 540 25.71 -7.05 25.98
CA ARG A 540 26.39 -6.25 27.03
C ARG A 540 27.29 -5.12 26.46
N LEU A 541 26.97 -4.55 25.30
CA LEU A 541 27.73 -3.53 24.58
C LEU A 541 27.57 -2.12 25.18
N TYR A 542 26.51 -1.87 25.96
CA TYR A 542 26.35 -0.59 26.68
C TYR A 542 27.45 -0.33 27.72
N ALA A 543 28.16 -1.36 28.21
CA ALA A 543 29.18 -1.22 29.24
C ALA A 543 30.55 -0.77 28.69
N SER A 544 30.79 -0.85 27.38
CA SER A 544 32.08 -0.52 26.76
C SER A 544 32.10 0.81 26.00
N ALA A 545 30.95 1.47 25.83
CA ALA A 545 30.88 2.79 25.23
C ALA A 545 31.09 3.85 26.31
N ASP A 546 32.21 4.54 26.27
CA ASP A 546 32.54 5.64 27.19
C ASP A 546 31.52 6.77 27.00
N LEU A 547 30.57 6.87 27.94
CA LEU A 547 29.34 7.69 27.88
C LEU A 547 29.57 9.19 28.11
N SER A 548 30.79 9.68 27.90
CA SER A 548 31.11 11.11 28.01
C SER A 548 30.58 11.94 26.83
N SER A 549 30.07 11.31 25.76
CA SER A 549 29.57 12.01 24.58
C SER A 549 28.29 11.40 23.98
N VAL A 550 27.31 12.30 23.79
CA VAL A 550 25.90 12.19 23.36
C VAL A 550 25.52 10.99 22.48
N ASP A 551 24.33 10.44 22.74
CA ASP A 551 23.54 9.35 22.10
C ASP A 551 23.74 9.10 20.57
N LEU A 552 24.20 10.10 19.81
CA LEU A 552 24.53 10.01 18.39
C LEU A 552 25.85 9.25 18.11
N LEU A 553 26.88 9.46 18.92
CA LEU A 553 28.19 8.79 18.78
C LEU A 553 28.10 7.30 19.13
N CYS A 554 27.26 6.94 20.09
CA CYS A 554 26.93 5.55 20.42
C CYS A 554 26.33 4.81 19.22
N LYS A 555 25.49 5.48 18.42
CA LYS A 555 24.92 4.90 17.20
C LYS A 555 26.02 4.64 16.16
N THR A 556 26.92 5.60 15.92
CA THR A 556 28.04 5.43 14.95
C THR A 556 28.96 4.26 15.32
N ASN A 557 29.37 4.18 16.59
CA ASN A 557 30.22 3.09 17.08
C ASN A 557 29.55 1.72 16.96
N PHE A 558 28.22 1.64 17.09
CA PHE A 558 27.49 0.40 16.89
C PHE A 558 27.46 -0.01 15.42
N PHE A 559 27.14 0.92 14.50
CA PHE A 559 27.07 0.62 13.06
C PHE A 559 28.41 0.14 12.50
N SER A 560 29.53 0.78 12.88
CA SER A 560 30.87 0.34 12.49
C SER A 560 31.19 -1.05 13.06
N SER A 561 30.80 -1.33 14.30
CA SER A 561 30.95 -2.65 14.92
C SER A 561 30.10 -3.72 14.24
N THR A 562 28.90 -3.38 13.76
CA THR A 562 28.02 -4.33 13.03
C THR A 562 28.53 -4.61 11.61
N GLN A 563 29.08 -3.61 10.92
CA GLN A 563 29.74 -3.82 9.62
C GLN A 563 30.95 -4.77 9.75
N LEU A 564 31.76 -4.63 10.81
CA LEU A 564 32.87 -5.54 11.12
C LEU A 564 32.40 -6.98 11.40
N LEU A 565 31.25 -7.16 12.07
CA LEU A 565 30.65 -8.46 12.34
C LEU A 565 30.00 -9.12 11.11
N CYS A 566 29.55 -8.34 10.12
CA CYS A 566 29.01 -8.87 8.85
C CYS A 566 30.11 -9.10 7.79
N ALA A 567 31.31 -8.55 7.98
CA ALA A 567 32.47 -8.75 7.11
C ALA A 567 33.38 -9.91 7.57
N ALA A 568 33.13 -10.49 8.74
CA ALA A 568 33.73 -11.72 9.24
C ALA A 568 32.73 -12.88 9.07
#